data_AF-A0A1W1GUU1-F1
#
_entry.id   AF-A0A1W1GUU1-F1
#
_cell.length_a   1.000
_cell.length_b   1.000
_cell.length_c   1.000
_cell.angle_alpha   90.00
_cell.angle_beta   90.00
_cell.angle_gamma   90.00
#
_symmetry.space_group_name_H-M   'P 1'
#
loop_
_entity.id
_entity.type
_entity.pdbx_description
1 polymer ?
#
loop_
_entity_poly.entity_id
_entity_poly.type
_entity_poly.pdbx_seq_one_letter_code
_entity_poly.pdbx_strand_id
1 'polypeptide(L)'
;MAAEPTPAPAAEAPVFGGWRNLQTEAGYQPAQRNLAFAMLPQAATRGDRFAILDREGKRTVCCLQVASESLGVAALREQYHLPQAGVTDLSNGRSPARPYLPHVYAMQRVDELADYGFADVAGAYSDLGGLLLPDAAALSADGTEVRVGEGHYRLQFHRQPLADDDGALDRYTLQVLPAGDPVVVEVPFGTY
;
A
#
# COMPACT_ATOMS: atom_id res chain seq x y z
N MET A 1 -10.98 41.31 -27.47
CA MET A 1 -9.90 40.62 -26.74
C MET A 1 -10.41 39.21 -26.47
N ALA A 2 -9.84 38.21 -27.12
CA ALA A 2 -10.20 36.81 -26.86
C ALA A 2 -9.50 36.38 -25.56
N ALA A 3 -10.25 35.77 -24.65
CA ALA A 3 -9.68 35.19 -23.44
C ALA A 3 -8.81 33.98 -23.82
N GLU A 4 -7.53 34.02 -23.46
CA GLU A 4 -6.65 32.86 -23.57
C GLU A 4 -7.16 31.74 -22.65
N PRO A 5 -7.23 30.49 -23.14
CA PRO A 5 -7.67 29.37 -22.32
C PRO A 5 -6.63 29.14 -21.22
N THR A 6 -7.07 29.23 -19.97
CA THR A 6 -6.26 28.82 -18.81
C THR A 6 -5.87 27.35 -18.99
N PRO A 7 -4.59 26.98 -18.91
CA PRO A 7 -4.21 25.58 -18.97
C PRO A 7 -4.89 24.85 -17.82
N ALA A 8 -5.60 23.77 -18.15
CA ALA A 8 -6.11 22.85 -17.14
C ALA A 8 -4.94 22.38 -16.26
N PRO A 9 -5.11 22.26 -14.94
CA PRO A 9 -4.06 21.73 -14.09
C PRO A 9 -3.64 20.37 -14.66
N ALA A 10 -2.34 20.17 -14.86
CA ALA A 10 -1.81 18.88 -15.23
C ALA A 10 -2.30 17.87 -14.19
N ALA A 11 -2.93 16.79 -14.62
CA ALA A 11 -3.36 15.73 -13.72
C ALA A 11 -2.14 15.27 -12.92
N GLU A 12 -2.22 15.37 -11.59
CA GLU A 12 -1.18 14.84 -10.71
C GLU A 12 -0.94 13.37 -11.04
N ALA A 13 0.33 12.97 -11.08
CA ALA A 13 0.68 11.60 -11.38
C ALA A 13 0.01 10.66 -10.35
N PRO A 14 -0.57 9.53 -10.78
CA PRO A 14 -1.24 8.63 -9.88
C PRO A 14 -0.28 8.06 -8.83
N VAL A 15 -0.72 8.05 -7.58
CA VAL A 15 0.09 7.59 -6.45
C VAL A 15 -0.12 6.11 -6.23
N PHE A 16 0.98 5.35 -6.32
CA PHE A 16 1.04 3.96 -5.94
C PHE A 16 1.89 3.82 -4.68
N GLY A 17 1.46 3.00 -3.74
CA GLY A 17 2.16 2.80 -2.47
C GLY A 17 1.98 1.39 -1.94
N GLY A 18 2.57 1.10 -0.80
CA GLY A 18 2.34 -0.15 -0.09
C GLY A 18 1.37 0.03 1.08
N TRP A 19 0.80 -1.06 1.56
CA TRP A 19 0.13 -1.06 2.87
C TRP A 19 0.45 -2.32 3.66
N ARG A 20 0.30 -2.21 4.98
CA ARG A 20 0.49 -3.30 5.93
C ARG A 20 -0.68 -3.35 6.90
N ASN A 21 -1.09 -4.56 7.22
CA ASN A 21 -1.98 -4.86 8.32
C ASN A 21 -1.15 -5.40 9.48
N LEU A 22 -1.15 -4.69 10.60
CA LEU A 22 -0.32 -4.99 11.76
C LEU A 22 -1.19 -5.12 13.01
N GLN A 23 -0.53 -5.51 14.10
CA GLN A 23 -1.14 -5.59 15.43
C GLN A 23 -0.18 -5.01 16.47
N THR A 24 -0.73 -4.64 17.62
CA THR A 24 0.05 -4.21 18.78
C THR A 24 1.00 -5.31 19.24
N GLU A 25 2.12 -4.93 19.83
CA GLU A 25 3.10 -5.81 20.45
C GLU A 25 2.44 -6.75 21.47
N ALA A 26 2.91 -8.01 21.51
CA ALA A 26 2.37 -9.02 22.39
C ALA A 26 2.47 -8.58 23.86
N GLY A 27 1.36 -8.69 24.60
CA GLY A 27 1.28 -8.29 26.01
C GLY A 27 0.85 -6.84 26.23
N TYR A 28 0.75 -6.00 25.20
CA TYR A 28 0.17 -4.66 25.34
C TYR A 28 -1.35 -4.72 25.51
N GLN A 29 -1.90 -3.86 26.40
CA GLN A 29 -3.35 -3.78 26.66
C GLN A 29 -3.85 -2.33 26.53
N PRO A 30 -4.92 -2.08 25.75
CA PRO A 30 -5.69 -3.06 24.97
C PRO A 30 -4.93 -3.55 23.73
N ALA A 31 -4.99 -4.86 23.47
CA ALA A 31 -4.43 -5.41 22.24
C ALA A 31 -5.30 -5.01 21.05
N GLN A 32 -4.70 -4.37 20.06
CA GLN A 32 -5.39 -4.02 18.81
C GLN A 32 -4.88 -4.92 17.69
N ARG A 33 -5.82 -5.46 16.92
CA ARG A 33 -5.57 -6.27 15.73
C ARG A 33 -6.06 -5.53 14.51
N ASN A 34 -5.57 -5.93 13.35
CA ASN A 34 -5.99 -5.40 12.06
C ASN A 34 -5.77 -3.88 11.91
N LEU A 35 -4.67 -3.35 12.43
CA LEU A 35 -4.28 -1.96 12.25
C LEU A 35 -3.70 -1.77 10.85
N ALA A 36 -4.42 -1.05 9.99
CA ALA A 36 -3.97 -0.78 8.62
C ALA A 36 -3.07 0.47 8.58
N PHE A 37 -1.95 0.35 7.87
CA PHE A 37 -1.01 1.45 7.65
C PHE A 37 -0.65 1.55 6.17
N ALA A 38 -0.60 2.77 5.64
CA ALA A 38 -0.10 3.06 4.30
C ALA A 38 1.38 3.44 4.36
N MET A 39 2.10 3.10 3.29
CA MET A 39 3.49 3.43 3.00
C MET A 39 3.50 4.11 1.63
N LEU A 40 3.49 5.44 1.61
CA LEU A 40 3.33 6.22 0.39
C LEU A 40 4.66 6.87 -0.04
N PRO A 41 4.97 6.95 -1.34
CA PRO A 41 6.20 7.60 -1.83
C PRO A 41 6.13 9.13 -1.74
N GLN A 42 4.95 9.70 -1.51
CA GLN A 42 4.70 11.12 -1.34
C GLN A 42 3.70 11.37 -0.22
N ALA A 43 3.60 12.62 0.22
CA ALA A 43 2.66 13.01 1.26
C ALA A 43 1.21 12.85 0.78
N ALA A 44 0.35 12.38 1.69
CA ALA A 44 -1.09 12.33 1.54
C ALA A 44 -1.79 13.14 2.64
N THR A 45 -3.03 13.50 2.38
CA THR A 45 -3.92 14.25 3.28
C THR A 45 -4.90 13.31 3.96
N ARG A 46 -5.30 13.64 5.19
CA ARG A 46 -6.40 12.94 5.86
C ARG A 46 -7.65 12.95 4.97
N GLY A 47 -8.25 11.78 4.78
CA GLY A 47 -9.41 11.61 3.90
C GLY A 47 -9.06 11.08 2.51
N ASP A 48 -7.79 11.11 2.10
CA ASP A 48 -7.35 10.51 0.84
C ASP A 48 -7.64 9.01 0.83
N ARG A 49 -8.06 8.50 -0.32
CA ARG A 49 -8.58 7.13 -0.49
C ARG A 49 -7.72 6.35 -1.47
N PHE A 50 -7.49 5.10 -1.13
CA PHE A 50 -6.75 4.15 -1.95
C PHE A 50 -7.51 2.83 -2.01
N ALA A 51 -7.56 2.24 -3.19
CA ALA A 51 -7.96 0.85 -3.35
C ALA A 51 -6.79 -0.07 -3.00
N ILE A 52 -7.09 -1.28 -2.53
CA ILE A 52 -6.08 -2.32 -2.32
C ILE A 52 -6.19 -3.35 -3.44
N LEU A 53 -5.05 -3.92 -3.84
CA LEU A 53 -5.03 -5.09 -4.70
C LEU A 53 -5.28 -6.35 -3.86
N ASP A 54 -6.41 -7.03 -4.07
CA ASP A 54 -6.57 -8.42 -3.66
C ASP A 54 -5.95 -9.30 -4.75
N ARG A 55 -4.74 -9.79 -4.48
CA ARG A 55 -3.96 -10.56 -5.44
C ARG A 55 -4.60 -11.92 -5.71
N GLU A 56 -5.11 -12.58 -4.67
CA GLU A 56 -5.72 -13.90 -4.80
C GLU A 56 -7.09 -13.82 -5.46
N GLY A 57 -7.88 -12.79 -5.11
CA GLY A 57 -9.17 -12.51 -5.74
C GLY A 57 -9.07 -11.88 -7.13
N LYS A 58 -7.87 -11.48 -7.56
CA LYS A 58 -7.59 -10.77 -8.83
C LYS A 58 -8.52 -9.58 -9.04
N ARG A 59 -8.64 -8.73 -8.02
CA ARG A 59 -9.51 -7.55 -8.08
C ARG A 59 -8.97 -6.41 -7.23
N THR A 60 -9.46 -5.22 -7.51
CA THR A 60 -9.35 -4.09 -6.58
C THR A 60 -10.49 -4.13 -5.58
N VAL A 61 -10.20 -3.70 -4.35
CA VAL A 61 -11.17 -3.59 -3.25
C VAL A 61 -11.00 -2.24 -2.59
N CYS A 62 -12.10 -1.49 -2.44
CA CYS A 62 -12.05 -0.13 -1.94
C CYS A 62 -12.75 0.01 -0.58
N CYS A 63 -12.24 0.74 0.42
CA CYS A 63 -11.00 1.52 0.39
C CYS A 63 -10.29 1.52 1.74
N LEU A 64 -8.98 1.77 1.68
CA LEU A 64 -8.24 2.33 2.79
C LEU A 64 -8.25 3.86 2.67
N GLN A 65 -8.66 4.53 3.74
CA GLN A 65 -8.67 5.99 3.83
C GLN A 65 -7.66 6.47 4.88
N VAL A 66 -6.90 7.51 4.56
CA VAL A 66 -5.93 8.13 5.48
C VAL A 66 -6.65 8.71 6.70
N ALA A 67 -6.31 8.24 7.89
CA ALA A 67 -6.94 8.63 9.16
C ALA A 67 -6.04 9.52 10.04
N SER A 68 -4.72 9.50 9.84
CA SER A 68 -3.75 10.27 10.62
C SER A 68 -2.97 11.29 9.80
N GLU A 69 -2.21 12.14 10.49
CA GLU A 69 -1.05 12.80 9.88
C GLU A 69 0.08 11.78 9.62
N SER A 70 1.16 12.20 8.94
CA SER A 70 2.32 11.34 8.72
C SER A 70 2.94 10.93 10.05
N LEU A 71 3.11 9.62 10.24
CA LEU A 71 3.59 9.00 11.47
C LEU A 71 5.10 8.83 11.43
N GLY A 72 5.77 9.27 12.49
CA GLY A 72 7.16 8.93 12.77
C GLY A 72 7.30 7.67 13.63
N VAL A 73 8.53 7.17 13.77
CA VAL A 73 8.86 6.00 14.60
C VAL A 73 8.33 6.12 16.03
N ALA A 74 8.42 7.30 16.63
CA ALA A 74 7.91 7.54 17.99
C ALA A 74 6.40 7.29 18.08
N ALA A 75 5.60 7.82 17.16
CA ALA A 75 4.14 7.59 17.15
C ALA A 75 3.81 6.10 16.96
N LEU A 76 4.52 5.40 16.06
CA LEU A 76 4.32 3.98 15.81
C LEU A 76 4.60 3.11 17.05
N ARG A 77 5.61 3.48 17.85
CA ARG A 77 5.99 2.74 19.07
C ARG A 77 5.17 3.14 20.29
N GLU A 78 4.85 4.42 20.44
CA GLU A 78 4.26 4.97 21.67
C GLU A 78 2.73 5.09 21.62
N GLN A 79 2.14 5.24 20.44
CA GLN A 79 0.68 5.39 20.29
C GLN A 79 0.04 4.11 19.75
N TYR A 80 0.67 3.48 18.77
CA TYR A 80 0.19 2.23 18.15
C TYR A 80 0.84 0.98 18.72
N HIS A 81 1.85 1.13 19.59
CA HIS A 81 2.54 0.03 20.27
C HIS A 81 2.97 -1.08 19.32
N LEU A 82 3.46 -0.73 18.13
CA LEU A 82 3.87 -1.72 17.15
C LEU A 82 5.17 -2.42 17.59
N PRO A 83 5.28 -3.74 17.35
CA PRO A 83 6.56 -4.44 17.52
C PRO A 83 7.62 -3.84 16.59
N GLN A 84 8.89 -3.92 17.00
CA GLN A 84 10.00 -3.35 16.22
C GLN A 84 10.01 -3.86 14.77
N ALA A 85 9.70 -5.15 14.56
CA ALA A 85 9.58 -5.76 13.24
C ALA A 85 8.56 -5.01 12.35
N GLY A 86 7.40 -4.64 12.88
CA GLY A 86 6.36 -3.89 12.15
C GLY A 86 6.81 -2.46 11.84
N VAL A 87 7.53 -1.80 12.75
CA VAL A 87 8.11 -0.47 12.48
C VAL A 87 9.17 -0.53 11.37
N THR A 88 9.98 -1.60 11.36
CA THR A 88 10.98 -1.84 10.30
C THR A 88 10.30 -2.14 8.96
N ASP A 89 9.17 -2.84 8.95
CA ASP A 89 8.37 -3.02 7.74
C ASP A 89 7.90 -1.66 7.18
N LEU A 90 7.25 -0.85 8.02
CA LEU A 90 6.65 0.43 7.60
C LEU A 90 7.67 1.47 7.12
N SER A 91 8.94 1.35 7.52
CA SER A 91 10.02 2.25 7.12
C SER A 91 10.80 1.78 5.89
N ASN A 92 10.34 0.72 5.20
CA ASN A 92 11.11 0.02 4.16
C ASN A 92 12.50 -0.44 4.63
N GLY A 93 12.68 -0.65 5.94
CA GLY A 93 13.97 -0.97 6.53
C GLY A 93 14.56 -2.29 6.05
N ARG A 94 13.70 -3.24 5.64
CA ARG A 94 14.06 -4.55 5.11
C ARG A 94 14.35 -4.57 3.61
N SER A 95 13.99 -3.51 2.87
CA SER A 95 14.33 -3.43 1.45
C SER A 95 15.82 -3.06 1.30
N PRO A 96 16.61 -3.84 0.54
CA PRO A 96 17.97 -3.45 0.19
C PRO A 96 17.98 -2.29 -0.83
N ALA A 97 16.96 -2.19 -1.68
CA ALA A 97 16.86 -1.16 -2.71
C ALA A 97 16.39 0.18 -2.16
N ARG A 98 15.57 0.17 -1.09
CA ARG A 98 14.91 1.34 -0.48
C ARG A 98 14.42 2.32 -1.56
N PRO A 99 13.48 1.89 -2.43
CA PRO A 99 13.10 2.65 -3.63
C PRO A 99 12.62 4.06 -3.28
N TYR A 100 12.11 4.26 -2.06
CA TYR A 100 11.81 5.54 -1.45
C TYR A 100 11.78 5.41 0.08
N LEU A 101 11.85 6.55 0.77
CA LEU A 101 11.54 6.65 2.19
C LEU A 101 10.01 6.87 2.34
N PRO A 102 9.25 5.93 2.91
CA PRO A 102 7.80 6.02 2.92
C PRO A 102 7.29 7.10 3.89
N HIS A 103 6.28 7.84 3.45
CA HIS A 103 5.36 8.55 4.32
C HIS A 103 4.35 7.54 4.89
N VAL A 104 4.38 7.36 6.22
CA VAL A 104 3.57 6.35 6.90
C VAL A 104 2.31 6.98 7.46
N TYR A 105 1.15 6.36 7.24
CA TYR A 105 -0.13 6.85 7.77
C TYR A 105 -0.92 5.71 8.38
N ALA A 106 -1.61 5.96 9.49
CA ALA A 106 -2.67 5.06 9.93
C ALA A 106 -3.88 5.22 9.01
N MET A 107 -4.45 4.09 8.62
CA MET A 107 -5.55 3.99 7.67
C MET A 107 -6.79 3.43 8.36
N GLN A 108 -7.96 3.87 7.91
CA GLN A 108 -9.23 3.25 8.25
C GLN A 108 -9.79 2.51 7.04
N ARG A 109 -10.38 1.33 7.27
CA ARG A 109 -11.14 0.60 6.24
C ARG A 109 -12.52 1.23 6.11
N VAL A 110 -12.90 1.56 4.89
CA VAL A 110 -14.19 2.18 4.55
C VAL A 110 -14.79 1.47 3.35
N ASP A 111 -16.09 1.70 3.13
CA ASP A 111 -16.86 1.16 2.02
C ASP A 111 -16.74 -0.38 1.92
N GLU A 112 -16.50 -0.93 0.72
CA GLU A 112 -16.42 -2.38 0.51
C GLU A 112 -15.36 -3.04 1.42
N LEU A 113 -14.22 -2.40 1.65
CA LEU A 113 -13.13 -2.94 2.44
C LEU A 113 -13.45 -3.03 3.93
N ALA A 114 -14.46 -2.30 4.43
CA ALA A 114 -14.85 -2.35 5.85
C ALA A 114 -15.30 -3.76 6.27
N ASP A 115 -16.02 -4.45 5.37
CA ASP A 115 -16.59 -5.78 5.61
C ASP A 115 -15.98 -6.86 4.70
N TYR A 116 -14.89 -6.54 3.98
CA TYR A 116 -14.26 -7.45 3.02
C TYR A 116 -13.53 -8.60 3.71
N GLY A 117 -13.92 -9.82 3.37
CA GLY A 117 -13.21 -11.04 3.74
C GLY A 117 -12.22 -11.46 2.66
N PHE A 118 -10.94 -11.48 3.00
CA PHE A 118 -9.91 -12.05 2.12
C PHE A 118 -10.05 -13.57 2.04
N ALA A 119 -9.58 -14.15 0.93
CA ALA A 119 -9.57 -15.60 0.76
C ALA A 119 -8.68 -16.27 1.81
N ASP A 120 -9.26 -17.14 2.63
CA ASP A 120 -8.55 -17.94 3.61
C ASP A 120 -8.00 -19.22 2.94
N VAL A 121 -6.93 -19.04 2.16
CA VAL A 121 -6.21 -20.14 1.50
C VAL A 121 -4.74 -20.13 1.92
N ALA A 122 -4.14 -21.31 2.06
CA ALA A 122 -2.75 -21.44 2.48
C ALA A 122 -1.82 -20.65 1.53
N GLY A 123 -1.06 -19.70 2.09
CA GLY A 123 -0.17 -18.84 1.32
C GLY A 123 -0.81 -17.61 0.69
N ALA A 124 -2.09 -17.32 0.97
CA ALA A 124 -2.66 -15.99 0.77
C ALA A 124 -2.12 -15.04 1.86
N TYR A 125 -1.77 -13.82 1.44
CA TYR A 125 -1.25 -12.80 2.36
C TYR A 125 -1.80 -11.40 2.05
N SER A 126 -2.83 -11.30 1.19
CA SER A 126 -3.44 -10.00 0.86
C SER A 126 -4.11 -9.34 2.07
N ASP A 127 -4.48 -10.10 3.10
CA ASP A 127 -4.98 -9.57 4.37
C ASP A 127 -3.89 -8.93 5.24
N LEU A 128 -2.63 -9.31 5.04
CA LEU A 128 -1.47 -8.78 5.77
C LEU A 128 -0.90 -7.51 5.12
N GLY A 129 -1.21 -7.24 3.86
CA GLY A 129 -0.70 -6.06 3.15
C GLY A 129 -0.54 -6.30 1.66
N GLY A 130 -0.11 -5.27 0.94
CA GLY A 130 0.08 -5.37 -0.51
C GLY A 130 0.13 -4.00 -1.19
N LEU A 131 -0.22 -3.99 -2.47
CA LEU A 131 -0.21 -2.78 -3.29
C LEU A 131 -1.42 -1.90 -2.99
N LEU A 132 -1.16 -0.62 -2.71
CA LEU A 132 -2.13 0.48 -2.76
C LEU A 132 -2.18 1.03 -4.18
N LEU A 133 -3.40 1.16 -4.66
CA LEU A 133 -3.75 1.72 -5.95
C LEU A 133 -4.58 3.00 -5.72
N PRO A 134 -4.55 3.96 -6.66
CA PRO A 134 -5.52 5.05 -6.67
C PRO A 134 -6.97 4.52 -6.57
N ASP A 135 -7.86 5.24 -5.87
CA ASP A 135 -9.25 4.83 -5.61
C ASP A 135 -9.97 4.29 -6.87
N ALA A 136 -9.89 5.03 -7.98
CA ALA A 136 -10.54 4.67 -9.24
C ALA A 136 -9.79 3.63 -10.10
N ALA A 137 -8.81 2.92 -9.53
CA ALA A 137 -8.03 1.93 -10.27
C ALA A 137 -8.87 0.70 -10.65
N ALA A 138 -8.85 0.34 -11.92
CA ALA A 138 -9.47 -0.87 -12.45
C ALA A 138 -8.41 -1.91 -12.80
N LEU A 139 -8.63 -3.16 -12.38
CA LEU A 139 -7.77 -4.29 -12.73
C LEU A 139 -8.39 -5.09 -13.88
N SER A 140 -7.55 -5.56 -14.81
CA SER A 140 -7.96 -6.51 -15.85
C SER A 140 -8.40 -7.85 -15.23
N ALA A 141 -9.23 -8.59 -15.95
CA ALA A 141 -9.78 -9.87 -15.47
C ALA A 141 -8.71 -10.94 -15.19
N ASP A 142 -7.56 -10.86 -15.85
CA ASP A 142 -6.42 -11.75 -15.62
C ASP A 142 -5.51 -11.29 -14.47
N GLY A 143 -5.71 -10.08 -13.95
CA GLY A 143 -4.94 -9.49 -12.85
C GLY A 143 -3.59 -8.90 -13.25
N THR A 144 -3.33 -8.72 -14.56
CA THR A 144 -2.00 -8.32 -15.06
C THR A 144 -1.89 -6.88 -15.53
N GLU A 145 -3.01 -6.16 -15.64
CA GLU A 145 -3.03 -4.77 -16.07
C GLU A 145 -3.90 -3.92 -15.14
N VAL A 146 -3.40 -2.72 -14.84
CA VAL A 146 -4.10 -1.72 -14.04
C VAL A 146 -4.37 -0.50 -14.92
N ARG A 147 -5.59 0.03 -14.84
CA ARG A 147 -5.99 1.30 -15.46
C ARG A 147 -6.31 2.32 -14.38
N VAL A 148 -5.77 3.53 -14.53
CA VAL A 148 -6.05 4.66 -13.65
C VAL A 148 -6.29 5.89 -14.50
N GLY A 149 -7.54 6.33 -14.61
CA GLY A 149 -7.91 7.39 -15.56
C GLY A 149 -7.47 7.01 -16.99
N GLU A 150 -6.62 7.83 -17.60
CA GLU A 150 -6.02 7.55 -18.91
C GLU A 150 -4.72 6.72 -18.83
N GLY A 151 -4.17 6.52 -17.63
CA GLY A 151 -2.95 5.75 -17.40
C GLY A 151 -3.19 4.24 -17.51
N HIS A 152 -2.26 3.55 -18.19
CA HIS A 152 -2.29 2.10 -18.38
C HIS A 152 -0.96 1.48 -17.95
N TYR A 153 -1.05 0.50 -17.07
CA TYR A 153 0.11 -0.12 -16.43
C TYR A 153 0.05 -1.64 -16.55
N ARG A 154 1.15 -2.26 -16.92
CA ARG A 154 1.33 -3.71 -16.76
C ARG A 154 1.87 -4.00 -15.37
N LEU A 155 1.12 -4.78 -14.60
CA LEU A 155 1.46 -5.19 -13.25
C LEU A 155 2.30 -6.47 -13.28
N GLN A 156 3.43 -6.44 -12.57
CA GLN A 156 4.26 -7.61 -12.30
C GLN A 156 4.44 -7.75 -10.80
N PHE A 157 4.43 -9.00 -10.33
CA PHE A 157 4.60 -9.34 -8.93
C PHE A 157 5.78 -10.29 -8.77
N HIS A 158 6.63 -10.01 -7.79
CA HIS A 158 7.69 -10.91 -7.37
C HIS A 158 7.78 -10.94 -5.84
N ARG A 159 7.79 -12.14 -5.26
CA ARG A 159 8.05 -12.34 -3.83
C ARG A 159 9.47 -12.82 -3.62
N GLN A 160 10.20 -12.13 -2.77
CA GLN A 160 11.54 -12.51 -2.33
C GLN A 160 11.51 -12.88 -0.85
N PRO A 161 11.81 -14.14 -0.47
CA PRO A 161 12.03 -14.49 0.93
C PRO A 161 13.19 -13.69 1.52
N LEU A 162 13.05 -13.27 2.77
CA LEU A 162 14.15 -12.69 3.53
C LEU A 162 14.99 -13.81 4.17
N ALA A 163 16.23 -13.50 4.55
CA ALA A 163 17.13 -14.46 5.19
C ALA A 163 16.56 -14.93 6.54
N ASP A 164 17.00 -16.10 7.00
CA ASP A 164 16.76 -16.61 8.36
C ASP A 164 15.27 -16.64 8.79
N ASP A 165 14.36 -16.87 7.83
CA ASP A 165 12.91 -16.89 8.05
C ASP A 165 12.34 -15.57 8.64
N ASP A 166 13.02 -14.44 8.40
CA ASP A 166 12.59 -13.08 8.79
C ASP A 166 11.36 -12.57 8.01
N GLY A 167 10.78 -13.43 7.17
CA GLY A 167 9.60 -13.17 6.36
C GLY A 167 9.91 -12.97 4.89
N ALA A 168 9.25 -12.01 4.24
CA ALA A 168 9.34 -11.83 2.78
C ALA A 168 9.24 -10.35 2.35
N LEU A 169 9.69 -10.06 1.14
CA LEU A 169 9.53 -8.78 0.46
C LEU A 169 8.71 -9.00 -0.80
N ASP A 170 7.52 -8.41 -0.85
CA ASP A 170 6.72 -8.38 -2.08
C ASP A 170 7.07 -7.14 -2.89
N ARG A 171 7.42 -7.36 -4.14
CA ARG A 171 7.74 -6.30 -5.09
C ARG A 171 6.70 -6.28 -6.20
N TYR A 172 6.06 -5.13 -6.35
CA TYR A 172 5.13 -4.81 -7.42
C TYR A 172 5.81 -3.83 -8.38
N THR A 173 5.84 -4.19 -9.66
CA THR A 173 6.34 -3.31 -10.72
C THR A 173 5.18 -2.97 -11.64
N LEU A 174 4.84 -1.69 -11.73
CA LEU A 174 3.85 -1.15 -12.65
C LEU A 174 4.56 -0.51 -13.84
N GLN A 175 4.68 -1.25 -14.94
CA GLN A 175 5.27 -0.76 -16.17
C GLN A 175 4.27 0.12 -16.92
N VAL A 176 4.58 1.40 -17.09
CA VAL A 176 3.77 2.34 -17.89
C VAL A 176 3.76 1.91 -19.35
N LEU A 177 2.57 1.86 -19.95
CA LEU A 177 2.35 1.52 -21.36
C LEU A 177 1.95 2.76 -22.18
N PRO A 178 2.36 2.85 -23.47
CA PRO A 178 3.23 1.92 -24.19
C PRO A 178 4.72 2.06 -23.83
N ALA A 179 5.12 3.20 -23.26
CA ALA A 179 6.47 3.48 -22.82
C ALA A 179 6.47 4.49 -21.67
N GLY A 180 7.31 4.26 -20.67
CA GLY A 180 7.51 5.13 -19.52
C GLY A 180 8.30 4.42 -18.42
N ASP A 181 8.76 5.18 -17.43
CA ASP A 181 9.51 4.61 -16.31
C ASP A 181 8.58 3.77 -15.41
N PRO A 182 9.01 2.58 -14.98
CA PRO A 182 8.19 1.73 -14.12
C PRO A 182 8.08 2.33 -12.72
N VAL A 183 6.89 2.20 -12.13
CA VAL A 183 6.69 2.47 -10.71
C VAL A 183 6.94 1.19 -9.93
N VAL A 184 7.82 1.24 -8.94
CA VAL A 184 8.16 0.10 -8.08
C VAL A 184 7.64 0.35 -6.68
N VAL A 185 6.83 -0.59 -6.18
CA VAL A 185 6.36 -0.62 -4.79
C VAL A 185 6.88 -1.89 -4.15
N GLU A 186 7.53 -1.74 -2.99
CA GLU A 186 7.99 -2.86 -2.19
C GLU A 186 7.24 -2.87 -0.85
N VAL A 187 6.79 -4.05 -0.44
CA VAL A 187 6.00 -4.27 0.77
C VAL A 187 6.69 -5.37 1.57
N PRO A 188 7.43 -5.02 2.63
CA PRO A 188 8.05 -6.00 3.51
C PRO A 188 7.04 -6.63 4.47
N PHE A 189 7.18 -7.93 4.68
CA PHE A 189 6.42 -8.74 5.61
C PHE A 189 7.40 -9.36 6.61
N GLY A 190 7.58 -8.74 7.77
CA GLY A 190 8.34 -9.34 8.86
C GLY A 190 7.55 -10.45 9.57
N THR A 191 8.23 -11.51 9.98
CA THR A 191 7.70 -12.42 11.01
C THR A 191 7.78 -11.74 12.38
N TYR A 192 6.79 -11.95 13.24
CA TYR A 192 6.69 -11.37 14.58
C TYR A 192 5.90 -12.26 15.53
#